data_AF-A0A7D7VPF1-F1
#
_entry.id   AF-A0A7D7VPF1-F1
#
_cell.length_a   1.000
_cell.length_b   1.000
_cell.length_c   1.000
_cell.angle_alpha   90.00
_cell.angle_beta   90.00
_cell.angle_gamma   90.00
#
_symmetry.space_group_name_H-M   'P 1'
#
loop_
_entity.id
_entity.type
_entity.pdbx_description
1 polymer ?
#
loop_
_entity_poly.entity_id
_entity_poly.type
_entity_poly.pdbx_seq_one_letter_code
_entity_poly.pdbx_strand_id
1 'polypeptide(L)'
;MKVSNIKLQKAIINIYNHLYANSEKKTPHGISKEVGKILHTGMYIEEHTLEKPAFVFNNQKEKQLLNGESIEFSKTIIANYKVMNDAWSIYDFKEEINLKPFDIAYTCVQLNGIEISDPNRDVFGDSLEIFRSQWAKQAGGQFFTDSLVTHLSMKLLEFDPRNGDDLIDICSGTGGFLLAGLNRVRELLEKDKKKDVEMKVIELARNSIFGQEYDKEVCSIANSTLKARIGDTSHNFVTQGDSLEFNQFSKKDSRIKFNSHHCIAGNPPFGTKITIKDLNILEHFELAKVKARQNDLSPSKITPRAPDILFLEQNIKLLIPGKGRLSLVVPYQILSGPQALYIRNWLLLNTIVTSVVDLPADTFQPHTGTKACLITLIRRKEVLEDINEIEGYKIFMSTPKWIGHDRRGNPVFKRNLDGTIQMNL
;
A
#
# COMPACT_ATOMS: atom_id res chain seq x y z
N MET A 1 11.57 4.77 15.49
CA MET A 1 10.43 3.83 15.74
C MET A 1 10.75 2.99 16.98
N LYS A 2 9.95 3.12 18.05
CA LYS A 2 10.22 2.61 19.41
C LYS A 2 9.79 1.15 19.61
N VAL A 3 10.25 0.54 20.71
CA VAL A 3 9.89 -0.78 21.28
C VAL A 3 8.38 -1.11 21.25
N SER A 4 7.51 -0.09 21.21
CA SER A 4 6.06 -0.23 21.07
C SER A 4 5.61 -0.92 19.77
N ASN A 5 6.44 -0.93 18.71
CA ASN A 5 6.08 -1.58 17.45
C ASN A 5 6.07 -3.11 17.57
N ILE A 6 7.01 -3.69 18.34
CA ILE A 6 7.09 -5.14 18.54
C ILE A 6 5.89 -5.67 19.35
N LYS A 7 5.46 -4.93 20.39
CA LYS A 7 4.31 -5.33 21.21
C LYS A 7 3.04 -5.37 20.37
N LEU A 8 2.78 -4.32 19.57
CA LEU A 8 1.64 -4.28 18.66
C LEU A 8 1.73 -5.40 17.60
N GLN A 9 2.90 -5.56 16.97
CA GLN A 9 3.10 -6.60 15.96
C GLN A 9 2.78 -7.99 16.51
N LYS A 10 3.28 -8.32 17.70
CA LYS A 10 3.00 -9.60 18.35
C LYS A 10 1.52 -9.74 18.70
N ALA A 11 0.88 -8.70 19.23
CA ALA A 11 -0.54 -8.70 19.55
C ALA A 11 -1.41 -8.98 18.31
N ILE A 12 -1.20 -8.22 17.23
CA ILE A 12 -1.98 -8.35 15.99
C ILE A 12 -1.76 -9.72 15.33
N ILE A 13 -0.53 -10.25 15.33
CA ILE A 13 -0.26 -11.61 14.82
C ILE A 13 -0.99 -12.66 15.64
N ASN A 14 -0.99 -12.54 16.98
CA ASN A 14 -1.71 -13.48 17.85
C ASN A 14 -3.22 -13.42 17.62
N ILE A 15 -3.79 -12.21 17.53
CA ILE A 15 -5.20 -11.98 17.20
C ILE A 15 -5.55 -12.65 15.87
N TYR A 16 -4.75 -12.38 14.83
CA TYR A 16 -4.96 -12.96 13.51
C TYR A 16 -4.97 -14.49 13.54
N ASN A 17 -3.93 -15.10 14.13
CA ASN A 17 -3.80 -16.57 14.21
C ASN A 17 -4.95 -17.20 15.00
N HIS A 18 -5.35 -16.59 16.13
CA HIS A 18 -6.46 -17.06 16.94
C HIS A 18 -7.77 -17.03 16.15
N LEU A 19 -8.11 -15.89 15.55
CA LEU A 19 -9.36 -15.73 14.80
C LEU A 19 -9.39 -16.60 13.55
N TYR A 20 -8.26 -16.74 12.84
CA TYR A 20 -8.15 -17.62 11.68
C TYR A 20 -8.47 -19.07 12.02
N ALA A 21 -8.01 -19.55 13.19
CA ALA A 21 -8.28 -20.92 13.65
C ALA A 21 -9.72 -21.09 14.17
N ASN A 22 -10.20 -20.15 14.98
CA ASN A 22 -11.34 -20.36 15.88
C ASN A 22 -12.61 -19.57 15.52
N SER A 23 -12.50 -18.46 14.79
CA SER A 23 -13.65 -17.61 14.45
C SER A 23 -14.48 -18.21 13.32
N GLU A 24 -15.74 -17.79 13.22
CA GLU A 24 -16.59 -18.04 12.04
C GLU A 24 -16.13 -17.20 10.85
N LYS A 25 -15.52 -16.04 11.11
CA LYS A 25 -14.89 -15.17 10.10
C LYS A 25 -13.44 -15.56 9.94
N LYS A 26 -13.18 -16.64 9.19
CA LYS A 26 -11.81 -17.14 8.93
C LYS A 26 -11.11 -16.47 7.77
N THR A 27 -11.85 -15.69 6.97
CA THR A 27 -11.25 -15.01 5.83
C THR A 27 -10.42 -13.82 6.30
N PRO A 28 -9.28 -13.54 5.64
CA PRO A 28 -8.54 -12.29 5.74
C PRO A 28 -9.43 -11.06 5.94
N HIS A 29 -10.30 -10.79 4.97
CA HIS A 29 -11.25 -9.66 5.00
C HIS A 29 -12.09 -9.62 6.28
N GLY A 30 -12.69 -10.76 6.66
CA GLY A 30 -13.54 -10.85 7.83
C GLY A 30 -12.79 -10.51 9.12
N ILE A 31 -11.59 -11.06 9.28
CA ILE A 31 -10.77 -10.83 10.49
C ILE A 31 -10.41 -9.36 10.63
N SER A 32 -9.86 -8.72 9.60
CA SER A 32 -9.47 -7.30 9.73
C SER A 32 -10.64 -6.36 9.86
N LYS A 33 -11.79 -6.67 9.24
CA LYS A 33 -13.00 -5.87 9.44
C LYS A 33 -13.42 -5.89 10.90
N GLU A 34 -13.51 -7.07 11.51
CA GLU A 34 -13.97 -7.21 12.89
C GLU A 34 -12.95 -6.72 13.92
N VAL A 35 -11.65 -6.93 13.69
CA VAL A 35 -10.61 -6.34 14.55
C VAL A 35 -10.55 -4.82 14.38
N GLY A 36 -10.75 -4.30 13.16
CA GLY A 36 -10.85 -2.88 12.88
C GLY A 36 -11.96 -2.20 13.69
N LYS A 37 -13.14 -2.83 13.80
CA LYS A 37 -14.24 -2.34 14.66
C LYS A 37 -13.81 -2.21 16.11
N ILE A 38 -13.07 -3.20 16.64
CA ILE A 38 -12.56 -3.17 18.02
C ILE A 38 -11.49 -2.09 18.21
N LEU A 39 -10.58 -1.91 17.24
CA LEU A 39 -9.57 -0.86 17.30
C LEU A 39 -10.19 0.55 17.28
N HIS A 40 -11.15 0.81 16.37
CA HIS A 40 -11.89 2.08 16.36
C HIS A 40 -12.69 2.30 17.64
N THR A 41 -13.29 1.25 18.20
CA THR A 41 -13.96 1.32 19.50
C THR A 41 -12.97 1.69 20.61
N GLY A 42 -11.77 1.11 20.60
CA GLY A 42 -10.71 1.44 21.55
C GLY A 42 -10.21 2.88 21.40
N MET A 43 -10.03 3.38 20.17
CA MET A 43 -9.70 4.79 19.91
C MET A 43 -10.78 5.72 20.45
N TYR A 44 -12.05 5.41 20.17
CA TYR A 44 -13.18 6.18 20.67
C TYR A 44 -13.20 6.24 22.19
N ILE A 45 -13.02 5.10 22.87
CA ILE A 45 -12.96 5.04 24.33
C ILE A 45 -11.86 5.97 24.85
N GLU A 46 -10.63 5.85 24.34
CA GLU A 46 -9.49 6.68 24.76
C GLU A 46 -9.71 8.18 24.56
N GLU A 47 -10.37 8.57 23.47
CA GLU A 47 -10.67 9.97 23.17
C GLU A 47 -11.81 10.52 24.03
N HIS A 48 -12.82 9.71 24.35
CA HIS A 48 -14.02 10.17 25.07
C HIS A 48 -13.86 10.11 26.58
N THR A 49 -13.20 9.10 27.11
CA THR A 49 -12.97 8.99 28.57
C THR A 49 -11.74 9.78 29.00
N LEU A 50 -10.86 10.16 28.06
CA LEU A 50 -9.52 10.68 28.32
C LEU A 50 -8.64 9.72 29.14
N GLU A 51 -9.05 8.45 29.25
CA GLU A 51 -8.29 7.39 29.90
C GLU A 51 -7.59 6.54 28.85
N LYS A 52 -6.25 6.52 28.93
CA LYS A 52 -5.41 5.75 28.02
C LYS A 52 -4.53 4.79 28.80
N PRO A 53 -4.36 3.54 28.34
CA PRO A 53 -4.99 2.91 27.17
C PRO A 53 -6.46 2.49 27.38
N ALA A 54 -7.22 2.28 26.30
CA ALA A 54 -8.62 1.81 26.37
C ALA A 54 -8.77 0.45 27.04
N PHE A 55 -7.78 -0.43 26.86
CA PHE A 55 -7.80 -1.79 27.37
C PHE A 55 -6.69 -1.96 28.39
N VAL A 56 -7.08 -2.09 29.66
CA VAL A 56 -6.17 -2.32 30.78
C VAL A 56 -6.68 -3.47 31.63
N PHE A 57 -5.92 -4.56 31.69
CA PHE A 57 -6.24 -5.75 32.47
C PHE A 57 -5.06 -6.14 33.36
N ASN A 58 -5.37 -6.53 34.59
CA ASN A 58 -4.41 -7.22 35.45
C ASN A 58 -4.42 -8.74 35.17
N ASN A 59 -3.41 -9.45 35.65
CA ASN A 59 -3.25 -10.89 35.41
C ASN A 59 -4.48 -11.73 35.82
N GLN A 60 -5.21 -11.31 36.86
CA GLN A 60 -6.41 -12.02 37.32
C GLN A 60 -7.56 -11.81 36.33
N LYS A 61 -7.78 -10.57 35.89
CA LYS A 61 -8.85 -10.23 34.96
C LYS A 61 -8.61 -10.82 33.58
N GLU A 62 -7.36 -10.84 33.10
CA GLU A 62 -7.00 -11.55 31.87
C GLU A 62 -7.40 -13.03 31.94
N LYS A 63 -7.03 -13.73 33.02
CA LYS A 63 -7.40 -15.14 33.21
C LYS A 63 -8.91 -15.35 33.27
N GLN A 64 -9.65 -14.46 33.94
CA GLN A 64 -11.11 -14.53 34.00
C GLN A 64 -11.74 -14.39 32.61
N LEU A 65 -11.33 -13.38 31.86
CA LEU A 65 -11.82 -13.12 30.50
C LEU A 65 -11.54 -14.29 29.56
N LEU A 66 -10.37 -14.92 29.71
CA LEU A 66 -9.95 -16.06 28.90
C LEU A 66 -10.48 -17.42 29.40
N ASN A 67 -11.18 -17.48 30.54
CA ASN A 67 -11.72 -18.72 31.13
C ASN A 67 -13.24 -18.69 31.34
N GLY A 68 -13.98 -17.90 30.56
CA GLY A 68 -15.45 -17.97 30.49
C GLY A 68 -16.21 -16.76 31.03
N GLU A 69 -15.54 -15.75 31.60
CA GLU A 69 -16.19 -14.49 32.01
C GLU A 69 -16.24 -13.43 30.88
N SER A 70 -16.24 -13.86 29.62
CA SER A 70 -16.15 -12.96 28.46
C SER A 70 -17.48 -12.30 28.06
N ILE A 71 -18.63 -12.84 28.50
CA ILE A 71 -19.96 -12.44 28.01
C ILE A 71 -20.30 -10.99 28.37
N GLU A 72 -20.26 -10.63 29.66
CA GLU A 72 -20.61 -9.26 30.11
C GLU A 72 -19.61 -8.22 29.60
N PHE A 73 -18.33 -8.59 29.55
CA PHE A 73 -17.30 -7.74 28.96
C PHE A 73 -17.57 -7.49 27.46
N SER A 74 -17.90 -8.54 26.69
CA SER A 74 -18.20 -8.37 25.27
C SER A 74 -19.43 -7.50 25.00
N LYS A 75 -20.47 -7.57 25.86
CA LYS A 75 -21.64 -6.70 25.76
C LYS A 75 -21.25 -5.24 25.92
N THR A 76 -20.34 -4.95 26.84
CA THR A 76 -19.81 -3.59 27.05
C THR A 76 -19.08 -3.08 25.81
N ILE A 77 -18.21 -3.91 25.21
CA ILE A 77 -17.50 -3.55 23.97
C ILE A 77 -18.48 -3.32 22.81
N ILE A 78 -19.49 -4.18 22.66
CA ILE A 78 -20.52 -4.02 21.61
C ILE A 78 -21.33 -2.74 21.82
N ALA A 79 -21.66 -2.39 23.07
CA ALA A 79 -22.35 -1.13 23.38
C ALA A 79 -21.48 0.08 23.03
N ASN A 80 -20.21 0.08 23.42
CA ASN A 80 -19.27 1.16 23.07
C ASN A 80 -19.08 1.27 21.56
N TYR A 81 -19.05 0.15 20.83
CA TYR A 81 -19.01 0.15 19.38
C TYR A 81 -20.23 0.86 18.77
N LYS A 82 -21.44 0.62 19.30
CA LYS A 82 -22.66 1.29 18.81
C LYS A 82 -22.58 2.80 19.02
N VAL A 83 -22.19 3.24 20.22
CA VAL A 83 -22.02 4.66 20.53
C VAL A 83 -20.94 5.30 19.65
N MET A 84 -19.81 4.62 19.48
CA MET A 84 -18.73 5.05 18.57
C MET A 84 -19.25 5.20 17.15
N ASN A 85 -19.97 4.21 16.64
CA ASN A 85 -20.45 4.23 15.27
C ASN A 85 -21.54 5.28 15.05
N ASP A 86 -22.39 5.54 16.03
CA ASP A 86 -23.37 6.62 15.98
C ASP A 86 -22.68 8.00 15.94
N ALA A 87 -21.61 8.16 16.72
CA ALA A 87 -20.85 9.41 16.79
C ALA A 87 -20.00 9.67 15.53
N TRP A 88 -19.35 8.64 15.01
CA TRP A 88 -18.37 8.78 13.93
C TRP A 88 -18.90 8.37 12.55
N SER A 89 -20.03 7.66 12.48
CA SER A 89 -20.68 7.21 11.24
C SER A 89 -19.73 6.47 10.28
N ILE A 90 -18.85 5.64 10.85
CA ILE A 90 -17.78 4.93 10.15
C ILE A 90 -18.31 3.69 9.41
N TYR A 91 -19.17 2.94 10.08
CA TYR A 91 -19.79 1.74 9.53
C TYR A 91 -21.26 2.00 9.23
N ASP A 92 -21.82 1.23 8.28
CA ASP A 92 -23.27 1.20 8.07
C ASP A 92 -23.99 0.97 9.41
N PHE A 93 -25.09 1.68 9.67
CA PHE A 93 -25.80 1.62 10.95
C PHE A 93 -26.29 0.20 11.31
N LYS A 94 -26.38 -0.72 10.34
CA LYS A 94 -26.74 -2.13 10.54
C LYS A 94 -25.55 -3.02 10.88
N GLU A 95 -24.32 -2.55 10.74
CA GLU A 95 -23.12 -3.33 11.03
C GLU A 95 -22.94 -3.48 12.53
N GLU A 96 -22.78 -4.72 12.99
CA GLU A 96 -22.43 -5.06 14.37
C GLU A 96 -21.08 -5.79 14.41
N ILE A 97 -20.49 -5.92 15.61
CA ILE A 97 -19.32 -6.80 15.80
C ILE A 97 -19.78 -8.25 15.70
N ASN A 98 -19.31 -8.97 14.69
CA ASN A 98 -19.66 -10.35 14.38
C ASN A 98 -18.58 -11.33 14.88
N LEU A 99 -18.24 -11.23 16.16
CA LEU A 99 -17.30 -12.11 16.84
C LEU A 99 -17.96 -12.72 18.09
N LYS A 100 -17.55 -13.93 18.46
CA LYS A 100 -18.04 -14.56 19.69
C LYS A 100 -17.55 -13.76 20.90
N PRO A 101 -18.27 -13.80 22.05
CA PRO A 101 -17.84 -13.13 23.27
C PRO A 101 -16.38 -13.38 23.65
N PHE A 102 -15.94 -14.64 23.52
CA PHE A 102 -14.55 -15.03 23.79
C PHE A 102 -13.57 -14.36 22.83
N ASP A 103 -13.88 -14.28 21.53
CA ASP A 103 -13.00 -13.70 20.52
C ASP A 103 -12.85 -12.18 20.70
N ILE A 104 -13.92 -11.49 21.11
CA ILE A 104 -13.89 -10.06 21.47
C ILE A 104 -12.97 -9.87 22.69
N ALA A 105 -13.17 -10.67 23.75
CA ALA A 105 -12.36 -10.60 24.95
C ALA A 105 -10.88 -10.91 24.66
N TYR A 106 -10.59 -11.98 23.91
CA TYR A 106 -9.25 -12.35 23.49
C TYR A 106 -8.57 -11.20 22.74
N THR A 107 -9.29 -10.57 21.80
CA THR A 107 -8.76 -9.45 21.02
C THR A 107 -8.40 -8.27 21.93
N CYS A 108 -9.29 -7.87 22.84
CA CYS A 108 -9.01 -6.79 23.78
C CYS A 108 -7.85 -7.13 24.73
N VAL A 109 -7.75 -8.38 25.19
CA VAL A 109 -6.65 -8.84 26.05
C VAL A 109 -5.30 -8.81 25.30
N GLN A 110 -5.25 -9.20 24.03
CA GLN A 110 -4.01 -9.06 23.25
C GLN A 110 -3.60 -7.58 23.08
N LEU A 111 -4.58 -6.67 23.02
CA LEU A 111 -4.36 -5.21 22.97
C LEU A 111 -4.06 -4.58 24.34
N ASN A 112 -3.97 -5.37 25.42
CA ASN A 112 -3.79 -4.86 26.77
C ASN A 112 -2.57 -3.92 26.90
N GLY A 113 -2.81 -2.71 27.39
CA GLY A 113 -1.79 -1.69 27.61
C GLY A 113 -1.15 -1.17 26.32
N ILE A 114 -1.87 -1.20 25.20
CA ILE A 114 -1.49 -0.55 23.94
C ILE A 114 -2.40 0.68 23.77
N GLU A 115 -1.82 1.88 23.83
CA GLU A 115 -2.53 3.11 23.46
C GLU A 115 -2.82 3.07 21.95
N ILE A 116 -4.07 3.26 21.54
CA ILE A 116 -4.51 3.14 20.14
C ILE A 116 -4.61 4.53 19.47
N SER A 117 -5.04 5.53 20.21
CA SER A 117 -5.15 6.95 19.83
C SER A 117 -3.85 7.75 20.07
N ASP A 118 -2.69 7.12 19.90
CA ASP A 118 -1.39 7.77 20.12
C ASP A 118 -1.18 8.88 19.07
N PRO A 119 -1.08 10.17 19.46
CA PRO A 119 -0.94 11.28 18.51
C PRO A 119 0.37 11.25 17.74
N ASN A 120 1.36 10.48 18.20
CA ASN A 120 2.65 10.33 17.53
C ASN A 120 2.75 9.01 16.74
N ARG A 121 1.71 8.17 16.78
CA ARG A 121 1.75 6.84 16.16
C ARG A 121 0.39 6.39 15.65
N ASP A 122 0.38 6.04 14.38
CA ASP A 122 -0.78 5.43 13.73
C ASP A 122 -0.90 3.92 14.00
N VAL A 123 -1.38 3.57 15.20
CA VAL A 123 -1.53 2.17 15.65
C VAL A 123 -2.50 1.39 14.77
N PHE A 124 -3.54 2.06 14.27
CA PHE A 124 -4.50 1.43 13.37
C PHE A 124 -3.88 1.11 12.02
N GLY A 125 -3.15 2.06 11.42
CA GLY A 125 -2.43 1.85 10.16
C GLY A 125 -1.37 0.76 10.29
N ASP A 126 -0.58 0.79 11.36
CA ASP A 126 0.41 -0.26 11.67
C ASP A 126 -0.27 -1.65 11.75
N SER A 127 -1.43 -1.75 12.42
CA SER A 127 -2.18 -3.00 12.54
C SER A 127 -2.66 -3.53 11.19
N LEU A 128 -3.19 -2.64 10.33
CA LEU A 128 -3.60 -2.99 8.98
C LEU A 128 -2.44 -3.49 8.13
N GLU A 129 -1.26 -2.88 8.26
CA GLU A 129 -0.08 -3.33 7.55
C GLU A 129 0.36 -4.73 7.98
N ILE A 130 0.31 -5.02 9.28
CA ILE A 130 0.60 -6.36 9.81
C ILE A 130 -0.39 -7.38 9.24
N PHE A 131 -1.69 -7.09 9.25
CA PHE A 131 -2.70 -7.96 8.62
C PHE A 131 -2.41 -8.19 7.14
N ARG A 132 -2.13 -7.11 6.40
CA ARG A 132 -1.78 -7.15 4.97
C ARG A 132 -0.56 -8.04 4.71
N SER A 133 0.46 -7.96 5.56
CA SER A 133 1.65 -8.82 5.48
C SER A 133 1.32 -10.30 5.71
N GLN A 134 0.45 -10.61 6.67
CA GLN A 134 0.01 -12.01 6.90
C GLN A 134 -0.79 -12.56 5.73
N TRP A 135 -1.64 -11.73 5.10
CA TRP A 135 -2.41 -12.15 3.93
C TRP A 135 -1.54 -12.36 2.71
N ALA A 136 -0.61 -11.43 2.46
CA ALA A 136 0.33 -11.60 1.36
C ALA A 136 1.15 -12.88 1.51
N LYS A 137 1.56 -13.24 2.73
CA LYS A 137 2.22 -14.54 3.02
C LYS A 137 1.37 -15.73 2.60
N GLN A 138 0.07 -15.72 2.91
CA GLN A 138 -0.85 -16.78 2.50
C GLN A 138 -1.07 -16.82 0.98
N ALA A 139 -1.13 -15.65 0.33
CA ALA A 139 -1.27 -15.50 -1.11
C ALA A 139 0.07 -15.66 -1.89
N GLY A 140 1.10 -16.26 -1.29
CA GLY A 140 2.35 -16.60 -1.98
C GLY A 140 3.41 -15.48 -2.03
N GLY A 141 3.27 -14.40 -1.26
CA GLY A 141 4.29 -13.36 -1.03
C GLY A 141 4.58 -12.41 -2.19
N GLN A 142 4.02 -12.65 -3.38
CA GLN A 142 4.31 -11.90 -4.60
C GLN A 142 3.61 -10.52 -4.66
N PHE A 143 2.70 -10.23 -3.72
CA PHE A 143 1.81 -9.05 -3.75
C PHE A 143 2.09 -8.02 -2.62
N PHE A 144 3.27 -8.08 -1.99
CA PHE A 144 3.64 -7.21 -0.86
C PHE A 144 4.83 -6.29 -1.20
N THR A 145 4.60 -5.00 -1.02
CA THR A 145 5.66 -3.97 -0.96
C THR A 145 5.77 -3.47 0.48
N ASP A 146 7.01 -3.29 0.96
CA ASP A 146 7.31 -2.75 2.28
C ASP A 146 6.81 -1.30 2.43
N SER A 147 6.26 -0.93 3.59
CA SER A 147 5.70 0.40 3.82
C SER A 147 6.73 1.52 3.77
N LEU A 148 7.99 1.25 4.09
CA LEU A 148 9.05 2.24 3.97
C LEU A 148 9.23 2.66 2.51
N VAL A 149 9.10 1.71 1.57
CA VAL A 149 9.16 1.97 0.13
C VAL A 149 7.92 2.73 -0.34
N THR A 150 6.72 2.32 0.09
CA THR A 150 5.48 3.01 -0.32
C THR A 150 5.40 4.43 0.26
N HIS A 151 5.82 4.64 1.51
CA HIS A 151 5.92 5.96 2.13
C HIS A 151 6.97 6.83 1.46
N LEU A 152 8.17 6.29 1.17
CA LEU A 152 9.20 7.02 0.41
C LEU A 152 8.66 7.47 -0.95
N SER A 153 7.94 6.59 -1.64
CA SER A 153 7.28 6.91 -2.92
C SER A 153 6.34 8.11 -2.80
N MET A 154 5.49 8.17 -1.76
CA MET A 154 4.60 9.31 -1.55
C MET A 154 5.34 10.63 -1.29
N LYS A 155 6.50 10.57 -0.61
CA LYS A 155 7.34 11.75 -0.37
C LYS A 155 8.05 12.21 -1.66
N LEU A 156 8.61 11.27 -2.44
CA LEU A 156 9.28 11.56 -3.70
C LEU A 156 8.32 12.08 -4.77
N LEU A 157 7.08 11.58 -4.78
CA LEU A 157 6.02 12.10 -5.65
C LEU A 157 5.50 13.47 -5.20
N GLU A 158 5.75 13.88 -3.95
CA GLU A 158 5.12 15.04 -3.32
C GLU A 158 3.59 15.00 -3.46
N PHE A 159 3.00 13.81 -3.29
CA PHE A 159 1.56 13.61 -3.45
C PHE A 159 0.77 14.48 -2.47
N ASP A 160 -0.13 15.32 -3.01
CA ASP A 160 -1.02 16.20 -2.24
C ASP A 160 -2.37 16.38 -2.94
N PRO A 161 -3.41 15.61 -2.54
CA PRO A 161 -4.73 15.70 -3.19
C PRO A 161 -5.45 17.02 -2.92
N ARG A 162 -4.98 17.84 -1.97
CA ARG A 162 -5.53 19.20 -1.75
C ARG A 162 -5.18 20.14 -2.91
N ASN A 163 -4.14 19.81 -3.67
CA ASN A 163 -3.74 20.52 -4.89
C ASN A 163 -4.37 19.90 -6.16
N GLY A 164 -5.29 18.95 -6.01
CA GLY A 164 -5.96 18.25 -7.12
C GLY A 164 -5.22 17.02 -7.62
N ASP A 165 -4.17 16.56 -6.93
CA ASP A 165 -3.50 15.31 -7.28
C ASP A 165 -4.42 14.10 -7.07
N ASP A 166 -4.39 13.18 -8.01
CA ASP A 166 -4.84 11.81 -7.85
C ASP A 166 -3.65 10.84 -7.87
N LEU A 167 -3.81 9.71 -7.17
CA LEU A 167 -2.86 8.62 -7.04
C LEU A 167 -3.46 7.34 -7.62
N ILE A 168 -2.78 6.78 -8.61
CA ILE A 168 -3.17 5.53 -9.27
C ILE A 168 -2.16 4.42 -8.98
N ASP A 169 -2.66 3.20 -8.74
CA ASP A 169 -1.87 1.97 -8.74
C ASP A 169 -2.58 0.89 -9.57
N ILE A 170 -2.08 0.61 -10.78
CA ILE A 170 -2.68 -0.35 -11.71
C ILE A 170 -2.22 -1.81 -11.50
N CYS A 171 -1.38 -2.03 -10.49
CA CYS A 171 -0.93 -3.35 -10.05
C CYS A 171 -0.99 -3.39 -8.53
N SER A 172 -2.14 -2.99 -7.99
CA SER A 172 -2.25 -2.55 -6.60
C SER A 172 -1.98 -3.64 -5.57
N GLY A 173 -2.07 -4.92 -5.96
CA GLY A 173 -1.88 -6.04 -5.07
C GLY A 173 -2.77 -5.87 -3.84
N THR A 174 -2.18 -5.97 -2.66
CA THR A 174 -2.91 -5.79 -1.40
C THR A 174 -3.18 -4.32 -1.01
N GLY A 175 -2.92 -3.35 -1.90
CA GLY A 175 -3.25 -1.93 -1.71
C GLY A 175 -2.17 -1.10 -0.99
N GLY A 176 -0.91 -1.54 -0.99
CA GLY A 176 0.17 -0.91 -0.20
C GLY A 176 0.45 0.56 -0.55
N PHE A 177 0.55 0.90 -1.84
CA PHE A 177 0.76 2.30 -2.26
C PHE A 177 -0.47 3.17 -2.02
N LEU A 178 -1.67 2.62 -2.24
CA LEU A 178 -2.93 3.33 -2.00
C LEU A 178 -3.13 3.64 -0.51
N LEU A 179 -2.74 2.70 0.38
CA LEU A 179 -2.76 2.92 1.82
C LEU A 179 -1.76 4.00 2.24
N ALA A 180 -0.56 4.00 1.66
CA ALA A 180 0.41 5.07 1.88
C ALA A 180 -0.11 6.44 1.39
N GLY A 181 -0.80 6.47 0.25
CA GLY A 181 -1.48 7.67 -0.26
C GLY A 181 -2.55 8.17 0.72
N LEU A 182 -3.40 7.29 1.23
CA LEU A 182 -4.42 7.61 2.22
C LEU A 182 -3.79 8.18 3.51
N ASN A 183 -2.77 7.51 4.04
CA ASN A 183 -2.03 7.99 5.20
C ASN A 183 -1.42 9.38 4.95
N ARG A 184 -0.90 9.61 3.73
CA ARG A 184 -0.41 10.93 3.32
C ARG A 184 -1.51 11.98 3.33
N VAL A 185 -2.73 11.67 2.88
CA VAL A 185 -3.88 12.60 2.96
C VAL A 185 -4.17 13.00 4.40
N ARG A 186 -4.22 12.01 5.31
CA ARG A 186 -4.46 12.25 6.74
C ARG A 186 -3.34 13.10 7.36
N GLU A 187 -2.08 12.74 7.13
CA GLU A 187 -0.91 13.53 7.62
C GLU A 187 -1.00 15.00 7.21
N LEU A 188 -1.44 15.26 5.97
CA LEU A 188 -1.56 16.62 5.44
C LEU A 188 -2.69 17.40 6.12
N LEU A 189 -3.84 16.77 6.34
CA LEU A 189 -5.00 17.38 6.99
C LEU A 189 -4.78 17.62 8.49
N GLU A 190 -4.12 16.71 9.20
CA GLU A 190 -3.75 16.86 10.61
C GLU A 190 -2.80 18.04 10.82
N LYS A 191 -1.83 18.22 9.91
CA LYS A 191 -0.92 19.38 9.94
C LYS A 191 -1.64 20.71 9.74
N ASP A 192 -2.71 20.73 8.97
CA ASP A 192 -3.53 21.93 8.75
C ASP A 192 -4.41 22.28 9.99
N LYS A 193 -4.40 21.46 11.06
CA LYS A 193 -5.22 21.63 12.29
C LYS A 193 -6.71 21.87 12.02
N LYS A 194 -7.26 21.26 10.96
CA LYS A 194 -8.67 21.44 10.59
C LYS A 194 -9.58 20.68 11.56
N LYS A 195 -10.76 21.26 11.86
CA LYS A 195 -11.90 20.50 12.38
C LYS A 195 -12.37 19.50 11.30
N ASP A 196 -12.92 18.37 11.72
CA ASP A 196 -13.50 17.32 10.87
C ASP A 196 -12.49 16.64 9.92
N VAL A 197 -11.32 16.28 10.44
CA VAL A 197 -10.27 15.57 9.69
C VAL A 197 -10.83 14.31 9.03
N GLU A 198 -11.61 13.50 9.75
CA GLU A 198 -12.15 12.23 9.26
C GLU A 198 -13.01 12.37 8.00
N MET A 199 -14.00 13.27 8.03
CA MET A 199 -14.88 13.49 6.87
C MET A 199 -14.10 13.96 5.64
N LYS A 200 -13.10 14.83 5.84
CA LYS A 200 -12.25 15.33 4.73
C LYS A 200 -11.29 14.26 4.22
N VAL A 201 -10.78 13.39 5.08
CA VAL A 201 -9.97 12.23 4.66
C VAL A 201 -10.80 11.34 3.75
N ILE A 202 -12.04 11.01 4.14
CA ILE A 202 -12.95 10.18 3.34
C ILE A 202 -13.22 10.85 1.98
N GLU A 203 -13.60 12.13 1.97
CA GLU A 203 -13.91 12.88 0.75
C GLU A 203 -12.71 12.91 -0.22
N LEU A 204 -11.55 13.35 0.26
CA LEU A 204 -10.35 13.44 -0.57
C LEU A 204 -9.91 12.06 -1.05
N ALA A 205 -9.90 11.04 -0.19
CA ALA A 205 -9.50 9.69 -0.59
C ALA A 205 -10.39 9.13 -1.69
N ARG A 206 -11.72 9.25 -1.57
CA ARG A 206 -12.69 8.76 -2.57
C ARG A 206 -12.51 9.37 -3.96
N ASN A 207 -12.05 10.62 -4.00
CA ASN A 207 -11.91 11.41 -5.22
C ASN A 207 -10.49 11.39 -5.80
N SER A 208 -9.49 10.92 -5.05
CA SER A 208 -8.08 10.99 -5.46
C SER A 208 -7.35 9.65 -5.48
N ILE A 209 -7.88 8.58 -4.89
CA ILE A 209 -7.14 7.31 -4.78
C ILE A 209 -7.86 6.22 -5.56
N PHE A 210 -7.19 5.67 -6.57
CA PHE A 210 -7.77 4.64 -7.42
C PHE A 210 -6.77 3.51 -7.70
N GLY A 211 -7.25 2.28 -7.69
CA GLY A 211 -6.43 1.12 -8.00
C GLY A 211 -7.07 0.17 -8.97
N GLN A 212 -6.24 -0.68 -9.56
CA GLN A 212 -6.67 -1.86 -10.29
C GLN A 212 -5.87 -3.08 -9.84
N GLU A 213 -6.54 -4.23 -9.79
CA GLU A 213 -5.93 -5.52 -9.49
C GLU A 213 -6.61 -6.61 -10.33
N TYR A 214 -5.82 -7.53 -10.88
CA TYR A 214 -6.33 -8.60 -11.73
C TYR A 214 -7.02 -9.69 -10.88
N ASP A 215 -6.37 -10.10 -9.79
CA ASP A 215 -6.87 -11.16 -8.93
C ASP A 215 -8.03 -10.67 -8.04
N LYS A 216 -9.15 -11.38 -8.09
CA LYS A 216 -10.38 -11.01 -7.38
C LYS A 216 -10.21 -11.00 -5.86
N GLU A 217 -9.49 -11.98 -5.31
CA GLU A 217 -9.30 -12.11 -3.87
C GLU A 217 -8.33 -11.05 -3.37
N VAL A 218 -7.24 -10.80 -4.09
CA VAL A 218 -6.27 -9.74 -3.78
C VAL A 218 -6.91 -8.35 -3.89
N CYS A 219 -7.74 -8.11 -4.92
CA CYS A 219 -8.54 -6.88 -5.07
C CYS A 219 -9.50 -6.68 -3.87
N SER A 220 -10.13 -7.77 -3.41
CA SER A 220 -10.97 -7.73 -2.21
C SER A 220 -10.15 -7.35 -0.97
N ILE A 221 -8.97 -7.94 -0.79
CA ILE A 221 -8.04 -7.63 0.31
C ILE A 221 -7.62 -6.15 0.30
N ALA A 222 -7.28 -5.60 -0.87
CA ALA A 222 -6.91 -4.19 -0.98
C ALA A 222 -8.04 -3.26 -0.55
N ASN A 223 -9.25 -3.48 -1.08
CA ASN A 223 -10.42 -2.73 -0.68
C ASN A 223 -10.74 -2.90 0.81
N SER A 224 -10.56 -4.09 1.37
CA SER A 224 -10.74 -4.35 2.80
C SER A 224 -9.85 -3.47 3.65
N THR A 225 -8.58 -3.39 3.29
CA THR A 225 -7.56 -2.60 3.98
C THR A 225 -7.91 -1.12 3.93
N LEU A 226 -8.20 -0.60 2.74
CA LEU A 226 -8.50 0.81 2.52
C LEU A 226 -9.81 1.24 3.17
N LYS A 227 -10.85 0.40 3.07
CA LYS A 227 -12.15 0.63 3.71
C LYS A 227 -12.06 0.57 5.22
N ALA A 228 -11.29 -0.37 5.79
CA ALA A 228 -11.10 -0.41 7.24
C ALA A 228 -10.35 0.84 7.74
N ARG A 229 -9.42 1.35 6.93
CA ARG A 229 -8.59 2.51 7.27
C ARG A 229 -9.37 3.82 7.34
N ILE A 230 -10.18 4.11 6.34
CA ILE A 230 -11.07 5.29 6.38
C ILE A 230 -12.34 5.02 7.18
N GLY A 231 -12.66 3.73 7.35
CA GLY A 231 -13.92 3.25 7.86
C GLY A 231 -15.09 3.83 7.06
N ASP A 232 -15.19 3.41 5.80
CA ASP A 232 -16.31 3.65 4.90
C ASP A 232 -16.42 2.39 4.04
N THR A 233 -17.55 1.69 4.17
CA THR A 233 -17.76 0.41 3.50
C THR A 233 -18.32 0.54 2.09
N SER A 234 -18.80 1.73 1.71
CA SER A 234 -19.58 1.96 0.48
C SER A 234 -18.71 2.14 -0.77
N HIS A 235 -17.46 2.58 -0.63
CA HIS A 235 -16.59 2.92 -1.75
C HIS A 235 -15.51 1.88 -2.02
N ASN A 236 -15.42 1.37 -3.25
CA ASN A 236 -14.28 0.56 -3.68
C ASN A 236 -13.19 1.47 -4.27
N PHE A 237 -12.00 1.43 -3.69
CA PHE A 237 -10.81 2.10 -4.20
C PHE A 237 -10.18 1.33 -5.35
N VAL A 238 -10.20 0.00 -5.25
CA VAL A 238 -9.60 -0.91 -6.23
C VAL A 238 -10.69 -1.60 -7.04
N THR A 239 -10.58 -1.56 -8.36
CA THR A 239 -11.45 -2.32 -9.27
C THR A 239 -10.75 -3.59 -9.76
N GLN A 240 -11.50 -4.68 -9.93
CA GLN A 240 -10.96 -5.87 -10.56
C GLN A 240 -10.82 -5.65 -12.08
N GLY A 241 -9.64 -5.94 -12.65
CA GLY A 241 -9.45 -5.94 -14.10
C GLY A 241 -8.01 -6.15 -14.54
N ASP A 242 -7.80 -6.54 -15.79
CA ASP A 242 -6.47 -6.65 -16.38
C ASP A 242 -5.99 -5.26 -16.87
N SER A 243 -4.86 -4.80 -16.33
CA SER A 243 -4.29 -3.48 -16.66
C SER A 243 -3.46 -3.47 -17.93
N LEU A 244 -3.16 -4.64 -18.52
CA LEU A 244 -2.51 -4.76 -19.82
C LEU A 244 -3.52 -4.97 -20.95
N GLU A 245 -4.81 -5.13 -20.65
CA GLU A 245 -5.86 -5.21 -21.65
C GLU A 245 -6.07 -3.85 -22.36
N PHE A 246 -6.01 -3.85 -23.69
CA PHE A 246 -6.01 -2.65 -24.53
C PHE A 246 -7.14 -1.65 -24.22
N ASN A 247 -8.36 -2.14 -24.06
CA ASN A 247 -9.55 -1.28 -23.92
C ASN A 247 -9.89 -0.95 -22.46
N GLN A 248 -9.08 -1.38 -21.49
CA GLN A 248 -9.44 -1.26 -20.08
C GLN A 248 -9.63 0.20 -19.65
N PHE A 249 -8.72 1.09 -20.05
CA PHE A 249 -8.72 2.50 -19.65
C PHE A 249 -9.41 3.44 -20.65
N SER A 250 -9.98 2.88 -21.71
CA SER A 250 -10.73 3.62 -22.74
C SER A 250 -12.25 3.59 -22.51
N LYS A 251 -12.72 2.81 -21.52
CA LYS A 251 -14.13 2.73 -21.15
C LYS A 251 -14.62 4.09 -20.60
N LYS A 252 -15.81 4.52 -21.04
CA LYS A 252 -16.41 5.84 -20.69
C LYS A 252 -16.45 6.09 -19.18
N ASP A 253 -16.85 5.07 -18.43
CA ASP A 253 -17.05 5.11 -16.98
C ASP A 253 -15.80 4.69 -16.18
N SER A 254 -14.65 4.46 -16.83
CA SER A 254 -13.41 4.16 -16.13
C SER A 254 -12.96 5.35 -15.30
N ARG A 255 -12.57 5.11 -14.05
CA ARG A 255 -11.91 6.13 -13.21
C ARG A 255 -10.44 6.32 -13.57
N ILE A 256 -9.84 5.31 -14.21
CA ILE A 256 -8.44 5.33 -14.67
C ILE A 256 -8.45 5.49 -16.20
N LYS A 257 -7.83 6.56 -16.70
CA LYS A 257 -7.84 6.99 -18.10
C LYS A 257 -6.44 7.40 -18.56
N PHE A 258 -6.18 7.22 -19.85
CA PHE A 258 -4.94 7.71 -20.45
C PHE A 258 -4.79 9.23 -20.31
N ASN A 259 -3.54 9.69 -20.18
CA ASN A 259 -3.18 11.11 -20.15
C ASN A 259 -3.88 11.96 -19.07
N SER A 260 -4.36 11.34 -17.98
CA SER A 260 -5.32 11.98 -17.06
C SER A 260 -4.85 12.08 -15.61
N HIS A 261 -3.79 11.38 -15.23
CA HIS A 261 -3.41 11.22 -13.82
C HIS A 261 -2.15 11.98 -13.40
N HIS A 262 -2.17 12.53 -12.18
CA HIS A 262 -1.11 13.36 -11.60
C HIS A 262 -0.01 12.52 -10.98
N CYS A 263 -0.37 11.52 -10.18
CA CYS A 263 0.57 10.65 -9.50
C CYS A 263 0.24 9.18 -9.78
N ILE A 264 1.28 8.40 -10.04
CA ILE A 264 1.16 6.95 -10.18
C ILE A 264 2.25 6.31 -9.33
N ALA A 265 1.90 5.29 -8.56
CA ALA A 265 2.84 4.50 -7.80
C ALA A 265 2.49 3.03 -7.83
N GLY A 266 3.49 2.15 -7.91
CA GLY A 266 3.23 0.73 -7.99
C GLY A 266 4.47 -0.14 -7.90
N ASN A 267 4.23 -1.45 -7.77
CA ASN A 267 5.24 -2.50 -7.81
C ASN A 267 4.76 -3.59 -8.78
N PRO A 268 5.04 -3.44 -10.09
CA PRO A 268 4.59 -4.40 -11.09
C PRO A 268 5.12 -5.81 -10.84
N PRO A 269 4.42 -6.85 -11.31
CA PRO A 269 4.88 -8.22 -11.14
C PRO A 269 6.19 -8.49 -11.89
N PHE A 270 7.18 -9.05 -11.18
CA PHE A 270 8.49 -9.39 -11.72
C PHE A 270 8.61 -10.87 -12.10
N GLY A 271 9.44 -11.16 -13.10
CA GLY A 271 9.98 -12.50 -13.29
C GLY A 271 10.00 -12.97 -14.74
N THR A 272 11.07 -13.67 -15.10
CA THR A 272 11.26 -14.24 -16.44
C THR A 272 10.24 -15.35 -16.77
N LYS A 273 9.65 -15.99 -15.75
CA LYS A 273 8.67 -17.07 -15.92
C LYS A 273 7.27 -16.60 -16.34
N ILE A 274 6.94 -15.31 -16.17
CA ILE A 274 5.61 -14.74 -16.48
C ILE A 274 5.62 -13.89 -17.76
N THR A 275 6.43 -14.27 -18.75
CA THR A 275 6.55 -13.53 -20.02
C THR A 275 5.23 -13.53 -20.78
N ILE A 276 4.74 -12.34 -21.14
CA ILE A 276 3.58 -12.14 -22.01
C ILE A 276 3.96 -12.46 -23.46
N LYS A 277 3.20 -13.37 -24.08
CA LYS A 277 3.39 -13.85 -25.45
C LYS A 277 2.23 -13.53 -26.38
N ASP A 278 1.13 -13.01 -25.84
CA ASP A 278 -0.06 -12.65 -26.62
C ASP A 278 0.25 -11.44 -27.50
N LEU A 279 0.17 -11.64 -28.82
CA LEU A 279 0.46 -10.61 -29.81
C LEU A 279 -0.56 -9.46 -29.77
N ASN A 280 -1.82 -9.75 -29.41
CA ASN A 280 -2.88 -8.74 -29.31
C ASN A 280 -2.60 -7.77 -28.16
N ILE A 281 -1.94 -8.22 -27.10
CA ILE A 281 -1.48 -7.32 -26.02
C ILE A 281 -0.25 -6.56 -26.52
N LEU A 282 0.76 -7.29 -26.99
CA LEU A 282 2.09 -6.74 -27.29
C LEU A 282 2.09 -5.70 -28.42
N GLU A 283 1.16 -5.77 -29.38
CA GLU A 283 1.09 -4.81 -30.49
C GLU A 283 0.78 -3.37 -30.04
N HIS A 284 0.24 -3.19 -28.83
CA HIS A 284 -0.08 -1.88 -28.28
C HIS A 284 1.06 -1.26 -27.46
N PHE A 285 2.16 -1.99 -27.28
CA PHE A 285 3.32 -1.56 -26.51
C PHE A 285 4.53 -1.28 -27.41
N GLU A 286 5.09 -0.08 -27.31
CA GLU A 286 6.31 0.33 -27.99
C GLU A 286 7.51 -0.48 -27.50
N LEU A 287 7.60 -0.75 -26.20
CA LEU A 287 8.70 -1.54 -25.63
C LEU A 287 8.68 -3.01 -26.07
N ALA A 288 7.56 -3.51 -26.61
CA ALA A 288 7.47 -4.83 -27.23
C ALA A 288 7.95 -4.86 -28.69
N LYS A 289 8.02 -3.69 -29.35
CA LYS A 289 8.41 -3.51 -30.76
C LYS A 289 9.90 -3.24 -30.86
N VAL A 290 10.66 -4.18 -31.42
CA VAL A 290 12.11 -4.06 -31.56
C VAL A 290 12.48 -3.90 -33.02
N LYS A 291 13.26 -2.87 -33.34
CA LYS A 291 13.95 -2.75 -34.62
C LYS A 291 15.27 -3.52 -34.60
N ALA A 292 15.63 -4.15 -35.70
CA ALA A 292 16.93 -4.84 -35.81
C ALA A 292 18.11 -3.87 -35.73
N ARG A 293 17.95 -2.63 -36.23
CA ARG A 293 18.87 -1.49 -36.09
C ARG A 293 18.10 -0.18 -36.01
N GLN A 294 18.68 0.86 -35.40
CA GLN A 294 18.05 2.18 -35.21
C GLN A 294 17.59 2.82 -36.54
N ASN A 295 18.37 2.63 -37.62
CA ASN A 295 18.08 3.14 -38.97
C ASN A 295 17.44 2.11 -39.91
N ASP A 296 16.92 1.02 -39.36
CA ASP A 296 16.24 0.02 -40.18
C ASP A 296 14.82 0.50 -40.54
N LEU A 297 14.53 0.47 -41.84
CA LEU A 297 13.20 0.75 -42.41
C LEU A 297 12.28 -0.46 -42.30
N SER A 298 12.80 -1.63 -41.89
CA SER A 298 12.01 -2.83 -41.69
C SER A 298 10.94 -2.66 -40.60
N PRO A 299 9.78 -3.34 -40.72
CA PRO A 299 8.77 -3.33 -39.68
C PRO A 299 9.35 -3.82 -38.35
N SER A 300 9.03 -3.13 -37.26
CA SER A 300 9.49 -3.56 -35.93
C SER A 300 8.95 -4.95 -35.61
N LYS A 301 9.82 -5.85 -35.15
CA LYS A 301 9.42 -7.19 -34.72
C LYS A 301 8.80 -7.12 -33.33
N ILE A 302 7.58 -7.63 -33.19
CA ILE A 302 6.96 -7.83 -31.88
C ILE A 302 7.66 -8.98 -31.18
N THR A 303 8.07 -8.76 -29.93
CA THR A 303 8.82 -9.74 -29.15
C THR A 303 8.19 -9.92 -27.77
N PRO A 304 8.17 -11.15 -27.22
CA PRO A 304 7.63 -11.39 -25.88
C PRO A 304 8.31 -10.51 -24.82
N ARG A 305 7.53 -10.08 -23.84
CA ARG A 305 7.99 -9.17 -22.79
C ARG A 305 7.59 -9.63 -21.41
N ALA A 306 8.47 -9.36 -20.45
CA ALA A 306 8.11 -9.48 -19.06
C ALA A 306 7.06 -8.39 -18.71
N PRO A 307 6.11 -8.67 -17.80
CA PRO A 307 5.02 -7.76 -17.51
C PRO A 307 5.50 -6.41 -16.97
N ASP A 308 6.53 -6.38 -16.13
CA ASP A 308 7.16 -5.18 -15.59
C ASP A 308 7.54 -4.14 -16.66
N ILE A 309 8.00 -4.59 -17.83
CA ILE A 309 8.30 -3.71 -18.98
C ILE A 309 7.02 -3.09 -19.55
N LEU A 310 5.96 -3.88 -19.69
CA LEU A 310 4.67 -3.39 -20.23
C LEU A 310 3.98 -2.47 -19.23
N PHE A 311 4.02 -2.80 -17.94
CA PHE A 311 3.51 -1.96 -16.88
C PHE A 311 4.27 -0.63 -16.78
N LEU A 312 5.60 -0.61 -16.98
CA LEU A 312 6.37 0.64 -17.02
C LEU A 312 5.81 1.59 -18.09
N GLU A 313 5.63 1.09 -19.32
CA GLU A 313 5.06 1.87 -20.41
C GLU A 313 3.60 2.27 -20.14
N GLN A 314 2.77 1.34 -19.66
CA GLN A 314 1.37 1.58 -19.36
C GLN A 314 1.19 2.70 -18.32
N ASN A 315 1.92 2.62 -17.22
CA ASN A 315 1.89 3.63 -16.16
C ASN A 315 2.27 5.01 -16.72
N ILE A 316 3.31 5.10 -17.56
CA ILE A 316 3.68 6.39 -18.19
C ILE A 316 2.56 6.94 -19.08
N LYS A 317 1.89 6.09 -19.87
CA LYS A 317 0.77 6.52 -20.75
C LYS A 317 -0.45 7.05 -19.99
N LEU A 318 -0.63 6.66 -18.72
CA LEU A 318 -1.71 7.14 -17.86
C LEU A 318 -1.46 8.56 -17.31
N LEU A 319 -0.20 8.97 -17.19
CA LEU A 319 0.19 10.27 -16.63
C LEU A 319 -0.20 11.43 -17.52
N ILE A 320 -0.55 12.58 -16.94
CA ILE A 320 -0.76 13.81 -17.69
C ILE A 320 0.56 14.25 -18.34
N PRO A 321 0.62 14.47 -19.66
CA PRO A 321 1.84 14.96 -20.32
C PRO A 321 2.35 16.27 -19.71
N GLY A 322 3.65 16.31 -19.39
CA GLY A 322 4.36 17.49 -18.88
C GLY A 322 4.27 17.71 -17.37
N LYS A 323 3.36 17.05 -16.65
CA LYS A 323 3.21 17.24 -15.19
C LYS A 323 3.00 15.97 -14.38
N GLY A 324 2.55 14.87 -14.99
CA GLY A 324 2.30 13.63 -14.29
C GLY A 324 3.61 13.01 -13.78
N ARG A 325 3.59 12.58 -12.52
CA ARG A 325 4.71 12.01 -11.77
C ARG A 325 4.47 10.52 -11.53
N LEU A 326 5.50 9.70 -11.72
CA LEU A 326 5.46 8.26 -11.47
C LEU A 326 6.57 7.87 -10.52
N SER A 327 6.27 6.97 -9.59
CA SER A 327 7.24 6.34 -8.71
C SER A 327 7.04 4.82 -8.70
N LEU A 328 7.93 4.09 -9.35
CA LEU A 328 7.73 2.67 -9.67
C LEU A 328 8.88 1.83 -9.11
N VAL A 329 8.54 0.69 -8.50
CA VAL A 329 9.55 -0.34 -8.20
C VAL A 329 9.86 -1.08 -9.49
N VAL A 330 11.14 -1.15 -9.86
CA VAL A 330 11.62 -1.84 -11.05
C VAL A 330 12.77 -2.78 -10.69
N PRO A 331 12.95 -3.92 -11.38
CA PRO A 331 14.14 -4.74 -11.17
C PRO A 331 15.39 -3.95 -11.53
N TYR A 332 16.45 -4.12 -10.74
CA TYR A 332 17.75 -3.46 -10.94
C TYR A 332 18.25 -3.62 -12.39
N GLN A 333 17.99 -4.78 -12.99
CA GLN A 333 18.38 -5.11 -14.36
C GLN A 333 17.77 -4.19 -15.44
N ILE A 334 16.60 -3.58 -15.21
CA ILE A 334 16.04 -2.58 -16.14
C ILE A 334 16.96 -1.35 -16.21
N LEU A 335 17.52 -0.95 -15.07
CA LEU A 335 18.35 0.26 -14.96
C LEU A 335 19.84 0.01 -15.24
N SER A 336 20.35 -1.20 -15.02
CA SER A 336 21.78 -1.50 -15.20
C SER A 336 22.10 -2.43 -16.37
N GLY A 337 21.13 -3.22 -16.82
CA GLY A 337 21.38 -4.34 -17.73
C GLY A 337 21.73 -3.88 -19.15
N PRO A 338 22.73 -4.48 -19.82
CA PRO A 338 23.09 -4.09 -21.19
C PRO A 338 21.94 -4.36 -22.19
N GLN A 339 21.22 -5.47 -22.01
CA GLN A 339 20.05 -5.82 -22.85
C GLN A 339 18.85 -4.89 -22.65
N ALA A 340 18.82 -4.12 -21.55
CA ALA A 340 17.75 -3.18 -21.23
C ALA A 340 18.03 -1.75 -21.70
N LEU A 341 19.11 -1.52 -22.48
CA LEU A 341 19.47 -0.19 -22.98
C LEU A 341 18.32 0.48 -23.76
N TYR A 342 17.60 -0.29 -24.59
CA TYR A 342 16.47 0.23 -25.34
C TYR A 342 15.34 0.74 -24.44
N ILE A 343 15.11 0.11 -23.28
CA ILE A 343 14.12 0.54 -22.29
C ILE A 343 14.53 1.87 -21.68
N ARG A 344 15.81 2.02 -21.32
CA ARG A 344 16.35 3.27 -20.78
C ARG A 344 16.30 4.41 -21.78
N ASN A 345 16.64 4.14 -23.05
CA ASN A 345 16.52 5.11 -24.12
C ASN A 345 15.06 5.57 -24.25
N TRP A 346 14.12 4.63 -24.37
CA TRP A 346 12.69 4.95 -24.45
C TRP A 346 12.22 5.74 -23.23
N LEU A 347 12.64 5.36 -22.02
CA LEU A 347 12.29 6.06 -20.78
C LEU A 347 12.80 7.51 -20.80
N LEU A 348 14.04 7.75 -21.20
CA LEU A 348 14.63 9.09 -21.24
C LEU A 348 14.01 10.00 -22.33
N LEU A 349 13.58 9.43 -23.45
CA LEU A 349 12.87 10.15 -24.52
C LEU A 349 11.45 10.54 -24.10
N ASN A 350 10.79 9.72 -23.27
CA ASN A 350 9.41 9.93 -22.84
C ASN A 350 9.28 10.67 -21.49
N THR A 351 10.34 10.70 -20.69
CA THR A 351 10.29 11.15 -19.29
C THR A 351 11.54 11.91 -18.85
N ILE A 352 11.40 12.65 -17.76
CA ILE A 352 12.49 13.27 -17.01
C ILE A 352 12.65 12.47 -15.72
N VAL A 353 13.80 11.81 -15.53
CA VAL A 353 14.07 11.05 -14.30
C VAL A 353 14.39 12.01 -13.16
N THR A 354 13.64 11.96 -12.06
CA THR A 354 13.87 12.85 -10.91
C THR A 354 14.66 12.16 -9.81
N SER A 355 14.45 10.87 -9.61
CA SER A 355 15.24 10.10 -8.64
C SER A 355 15.40 8.62 -8.96
N VAL A 356 16.51 8.05 -8.48
CA VAL A 356 16.77 6.60 -8.48
C VAL A 356 17.28 6.20 -7.09
N VAL A 357 16.54 5.33 -6.41
CA VAL A 357 16.94 4.74 -5.12
C VAL A 357 17.24 3.26 -5.33
N ASP A 358 18.50 2.86 -5.16
CA ASP A 358 18.94 1.46 -5.16
C ASP A 358 18.51 0.80 -3.85
N LEU A 359 17.40 0.05 -3.87
CA LEU A 359 16.82 -0.50 -2.66
C LEU A 359 17.74 -1.61 -2.08
N PRO A 360 17.82 -1.77 -0.75
CA PRO A 360 18.60 -2.84 -0.16
C PRO A 360 18.14 -4.21 -0.67
N ALA A 361 19.07 -5.16 -0.83
CA ALA A 361 18.76 -6.50 -1.33
C ALA A 361 17.72 -7.26 -0.48
N ASP A 362 17.61 -6.88 0.80
CA ASP A 362 16.68 -7.49 1.74
C ASP A 362 15.25 -6.94 1.62
N THR A 363 15.00 -5.86 0.88
CA THR A 363 13.71 -5.14 0.82
C THR A 363 12.50 -6.03 0.52
N PHE A 364 12.64 -7.00 -0.36
CA PHE A 364 11.55 -7.91 -0.74
C PHE A 364 11.74 -9.32 -0.17
N GLN A 365 12.74 -9.52 0.68
CA GLN A 365 12.96 -10.77 1.40
C GLN A 365 12.01 -10.88 2.61
N PRO A 366 11.60 -12.10 3.00
CA PRO A 366 12.02 -13.41 2.49
C PRO A 366 11.25 -13.87 1.22
N HIS A 367 10.41 -13.02 0.63
CA HIS A 367 9.51 -13.41 -0.46
C HIS A 367 10.23 -13.54 -1.80
N THR A 368 11.14 -12.62 -2.12
CA THR A 368 11.97 -12.66 -3.32
C THR A 368 13.35 -12.06 -3.08
N GLY A 369 14.35 -12.62 -3.75
CA GLY A 369 15.72 -12.10 -3.77
C GLY A 369 16.03 -11.17 -4.94
N THR A 370 15.02 -10.77 -5.71
CA THR A 370 15.20 -9.82 -6.81
C THR A 370 15.67 -8.48 -6.26
N LYS A 371 16.87 -8.06 -6.65
CA LYS A 371 17.35 -6.70 -6.40
C LYS A 371 16.52 -5.71 -7.25
N ALA A 372 16.03 -4.66 -6.62
CA ALA A 372 15.14 -3.68 -7.23
C ALA A 372 15.56 -2.25 -6.91
N CYS A 373 15.05 -1.31 -7.68
CA CYS A 373 15.21 0.12 -7.46
C CYS A 373 13.81 0.77 -7.40
N LEU A 374 13.72 1.87 -6.68
CA LEU A 374 12.59 2.80 -6.80
C LEU A 374 13.01 3.94 -7.74
N ILE A 375 12.37 4.05 -8.90
CA ILE A 375 12.59 5.15 -9.85
C ILE A 375 11.43 6.14 -9.75
N THR A 376 11.73 7.43 -9.72
CA THR A 376 10.73 8.50 -9.85
C THR A 376 11.02 9.32 -11.09
N LEU A 377 9.96 9.69 -11.81
CA LEU A 377 10.05 10.42 -13.08
C LEU A 377 8.84 11.34 -13.29
N ILE A 378 8.99 12.28 -14.22
CA ILE A 378 7.93 13.14 -14.74
C ILE A 378 7.73 12.80 -16.22
N ARG A 379 6.49 12.61 -16.67
CA ARG A 379 6.19 12.43 -18.09
C ARG A 379 6.48 13.72 -18.85
N ARG A 380 7.21 13.66 -19.96
CA ARG A 380 7.42 14.82 -20.83
C ARG A 380 6.11 15.24 -21.50
N LYS A 381 6.01 16.52 -21.84
CA LYS A 381 4.86 17.04 -22.59
C LYS A 381 4.83 16.47 -24.01
N GLU A 382 6.00 16.39 -24.64
CA GLU A 382 6.25 15.83 -25.96
C GLU A 382 7.41 14.83 -25.84
N VAL A 383 7.34 13.76 -26.63
CA VAL A 383 8.39 12.75 -26.68
C VAL A 383 9.56 13.31 -27.50
N LEU A 384 10.78 13.14 -27.00
CA LEU A 384 11.98 13.54 -27.75
C LEU A 384 12.23 12.59 -28.93
N GLU A 385 12.74 13.11 -30.03
CA GLU A 385 13.08 12.29 -31.20
C GLU A 385 14.47 11.66 -31.04
N ASP A 386 15.42 12.38 -30.45
CA ASP A 386 16.79 11.94 -30.22
C ASP A 386 17.22 12.09 -28.75
N ILE A 387 18.05 11.14 -28.28
CA ILE A 387 18.63 11.14 -26.93
C ILE A 387 19.55 12.36 -26.71
N ASN A 388 20.10 12.93 -27.79
CA ASN A 388 20.95 14.11 -27.76
C ASN A 388 20.17 15.41 -27.47
N GLU A 389 18.84 15.38 -27.57
CA GLU A 389 17.96 16.50 -27.22
C GLU A 389 17.70 16.61 -25.72
N ILE A 390 18.17 15.63 -24.94
CA ILE A 390 17.98 15.62 -23.49
C ILE A 390 18.68 16.82 -22.87
N GLU A 391 17.90 17.61 -22.17
CA GLU A 391 18.35 18.72 -21.35
C GLU A 391 19.16 18.25 -20.14
N GLY A 392 20.10 19.08 -19.68
CA GLY A 392 20.82 18.81 -18.45
C GLY A 392 19.92 19.01 -17.22
N TYR A 393 19.60 17.92 -16.51
CA TYR A 393 18.87 17.97 -15.24
C TYR A 393 19.55 17.15 -14.15
N LYS A 394 19.21 17.45 -12.89
CA LYS A 394 19.73 16.73 -11.72
C LYS A 394 18.85 15.52 -11.42
N ILE A 395 19.49 14.41 -11.09
CA ILE A 395 18.84 13.19 -10.61
C ILE A 395 19.25 13.00 -9.16
N PHE A 396 18.27 12.88 -8.25
CA PHE A 396 18.57 12.44 -6.89
C PHE A 396 18.88 10.95 -6.89
N MET A 397 20.07 10.57 -6.42
CA MET A 397 20.49 9.17 -6.33
C MET A 397 20.77 8.78 -4.88
N SER A 398 20.31 7.61 -4.47
CA SER A 398 20.56 7.09 -3.12
C SER A 398 20.75 5.57 -3.14
N THR A 399 21.63 5.08 -2.28
CA THR A 399 21.92 3.65 -2.08
C THR A 399 21.79 3.31 -0.59
N PRO A 400 20.58 3.33 -0.02
CA PRO A 400 20.35 2.93 1.36
C PRO A 400 20.96 1.55 1.64
N LYS A 401 21.53 1.38 2.82
CA LYS A 401 22.14 0.10 3.24
C LYS A 401 21.16 -0.79 4.00
N TRP A 402 20.12 -0.21 4.57
CA TRP A 402 19.17 -0.88 5.47
C TRP A 402 17.74 -0.48 5.12
N ILE A 403 16.79 -1.34 5.48
CA ILE A 403 15.34 -1.15 5.27
C ILE A 403 14.57 -1.55 6.53
N GLY A 404 15.22 -1.53 7.69
CA GLY A 404 14.60 -1.86 8.97
C GLY A 404 14.41 -3.34 9.27
N HIS A 405 14.71 -4.26 8.34
CA HIS A 405 14.65 -5.70 8.58
C HIS A 405 15.79 -6.47 7.88
N ASP A 406 16.01 -7.72 8.31
CA ASP A 406 16.96 -8.65 7.71
C ASP A 406 16.31 -9.49 6.58
N ARG A 407 17.12 -10.31 5.90
CA ARG A 407 16.67 -11.28 4.88
C ARG A 407 15.60 -12.29 5.32
N ARG A 408 15.33 -12.43 6.61
CA ARG A 408 14.26 -13.30 7.14
C ARG A 408 13.00 -12.50 7.49
N GLY A 409 13.02 -11.19 7.28
CA GLY A 409 11.94 -10.27 7.67
C GLY A 409 11.94 -9.94 9.16
N ASN A 410 13.02 -10.24 9.89
CA ASN A 410 13.12 -9.85 11.30
C ASN A 410 13.55 -8.39 11.41
N PRO A 411 12.90 -7.58 12.26
CA PRO A 411 13.31 -6.19 12.48
C PRO A 411 14.78 -6.09 12.92
N VAL A 412 15.52 -5.17 12.33
CA VAL A 412 16.91 -4.85 12.67
C VAL A 412 16.96 -3.51 13.36
N PHE A 413 17.65 -3.46 14.50
CA PHE A 413 17.76 -2.26 15.32
C PHE A 413 19.19 -1.77 15.43
N LYS A 414 19.35 -0.45 15.52
CA LYS A 414 20.58 0.24 15.87
C LYS A 414 20.43 0.89 17.24
N ARG A 415 21.48 0.79 18.04
CA ARG A 415 21.59 1.52 19.31
C ARG A 415 22.21 2.89 19.05
N ASN A 416 21.53 3.94 19.49
CA ASN A 416 22.00 5.31 19.43
C ASN A 416 23.04 5.58 20.52
N LEU A 417 23.77 6.69 20.38
CA LEU A 417 24.78 7.12 21.35
C LEU A 417 24.19 7.39 22.74
N ASP A 418 22.92 7.81 22.80
CA ASP A 418 22.14 8.03 24.02
C ASP A 418 21.61 6.73 24.65
N GLY A 419 21.96 5.57 24.09
CA GLY A 419 21.53 4.25 24.55
C GLY A 419 20.14 3.84 24.08
N THR A 420 19.40 4.71 23.37
CA THR A 420 18.08 4.37 22.81
C THR A 420 18.20 3.39 21.65
N ILE A 421 17.19 2.54 21.47
CA ILE A 421 17.13 1.57 20.37
C ILE A 421 16.14 2.09 19.34
N GLN A 422 16.59 2.21 18.10
CA GLN A 422 15.74 2.56 16.95
C GLN A 422 15.91 1.55 15.82
N MET A 423 14.89 1.41 14.98
CA MET A 423 15.00 0.59 13.77
C MET A 423 16.11 1.12 12.86
N ASN A 424 16.87 0.23 12.25
CA ASN A 424 17.98 0.58 11.37
C ASN A 424 17.42 0.82 9.96
N LEU A 425 16.96 2.06 9.72
CA LEU A 425 16.33 2.51 8.48
C LEU A 425 17.35 3.09 7.49
#